data_AF-A0A936XDW3-F1
#
_entry.id   AF-A0A936XDW3-F1
#
_cell.length_a   1.000
_cell.length_b   1.000
_cell.length_c   1.000
_cell.angle_alpha   90.00
_cell.angle_beta   90.00
_cell.angle_gamma   90.00
#
_symmetry.space_group_name_H-M   'P 1'
#
loop_
_entity.id
_entity.type
_entity.pdbx_description
1 polymer ?
#
loop_
_entity_poly.entity_id
_entity_poly.type
_entity_poly.pdbx_seq_one_letter_code
_entity_poly.pdbx_strand_id
1 'polypeptide(L)'
;MIRHELHALTERVKAKQEHFKHRICVCCGASCISSGAEEVLHKLQEEIKSRGLEETVEVIPTGCMGPCNQGPLVKYLPEQTIYQKVDCDNIQRVVQSQLVENKPLEDLLLFADSREKAFVNANEDPFFKQQQKIALKDCGDINPESIEDYLIAGGYQALDKALFLLSPEEVIAEVKQSRIRGRGGAGYPTGLKWETVYKYVSDQKYVICNGDEGDPGAFMDRSVLEGNPHRVLESMAIAGYAIGATKGYAYIRGEYPLEIKRFELAIKQATKTGLLGKNILGSNFRFEVEVRIGAGAVVCGEETALIASIEGKRGTPRPRPPFPAESGLWGKPTLINNVETFAAIAPIILNGGEWYSETGTPKSAGTKVFALAGKINYSGLIEVPMGTTLREIVFDIGGGIQNGAEFKAAQTGGPSGGCIPAAHLDVKMDYESLMSLGSIMGSGGLIVMDKSSDMVDVARYFMEFSMDESCGKCIPCRVGTKMMHDLLQKIGDGKATQIDLDRLEELAEYVRDTSLCGLGASAPNPLLSTLRHFREEYVSKILPAE
;
A
#
# COMPACT_ATOMS: atom_id res chain seq x y z
N MET A 1 29.85 -6.47 3.85
CA MET A 1 29.81 -6.41 5.32
C MET A 1 29.88 -7.82 5.87
N ILE A 2 30.62 -8.03 6.96
CA ILE A 2 30.40 -9.18 7.85
C ILE A 2 29.50 -8.77 9.02
N ARG A 3 28.89 -9.74 9.70
CA ARG A 3 27.94 -9.52 10.81
C ARG A 3 28.38 -8.46 11.84
N HIS A 4 29.61 -8.55 12.35
CA HIS A 4 30.11 -7.58 13.34
C HIS A 4 30.24 -6.14 12.80
N GLU A 5 30.52 -5.98 11.51
CA GLU A 5 30.62 -4.65 10.88
C GLU A 5 29.25 -3.98 10.78
N LEU A 6 28.16 -4.74 10.62
CA LEU A 6 26.80 -4.20 10.63
C LEU A 6 26.49 -3.55 11.98
N HIS A 7 26.71 -4.29 13.07
CA HIS A 7 26.48 -3.75 14.42
C HIS A 7 27.35 -2.53 14.71
N ALA A 8 28.63 -2.59 14.35
CA ALA A 8 29.54 -1.45 14.55
C ALA A 8 29.14 -0.22 13.72
N LEU A 9 28.66 -0.42 12.48
CA LEU A 9 28.13 0.65 11.65
C LEU A 9 26.88 1.25 12.27
N THR A 10 25.92 0.43 12.70
CA THR A 10 24.68 0.88 13.34
C THR A 10 24.97 1.73 14.58
N GLU A 11 25.84 1.27 15.49
CA GLU A 11 26.19 2.03 16.69
C GLU A 11 26.88 3.36 16.36
N ARG A 12 27.79 3.37 15.38
CA ARG A 12 28.47 4.60 14.95
C ARG A 12 27.50 5.63 14.37
N VAL A 13 26.56 5.17 13.54
CA VAL A 13 25.57 6.04 12.89
C VAL A 13 24.55 6.54 13.92
N LYS A 14 24.14 5.68 14.85
CA LYS A 14 23.27 6.05 15.98
C LYS A 14 23.90 7.14 16.85
N ALA A 15 25.17 6.97 17.25
CA ALA A 15 25.89 7.99 18.01
C ALA A 15 26.01 9.34 17.26
N LYS A 16 26.10 9.30 15.92
CA LYS A 16 26.07 10.50 15.09
C LYS A 16 24.70 11.18 15.09
N GLN A 17 23.61 10.41 15.01
CA GLN A 17 22.25 10.95 15.04
C GLN A 17 21.91 11.53 16.43
N GLU A 18 22.32 10.87 17.51
CA GLU A 18 22.11 11.34 18.90
C GLU A 18 22.81 12.67 19.21
N HIS A 19 23.72 13.13 18.34
CA HIS A 19 24.31 14.47 18.42
C HIS A 19 23.26 15.57 18.19
N PHE A 20 22.26 15.32 17.33
CA PHE A 20 21.19 16.27 17.07
C PHE A 20 20.18 16.26 18.21
N LYS A 21 19.87 17.43 18.75
CA LYS A 21 18.84 17.62 19.78
C LYS A 21 17.44 17.44 19.21
N HIS A 22 17.26 17.89 17.97
CA HIS A 22 15.98 17.89 17.29
C HIS A 22 16.11 17.43 15.85
N ARG A 23 15.04 16.82 15.34
CA ARG A 23 14.95 16.41 13.94
C ARG A 23 13.67 16.95 13.34
N ILE A 24 13.81 17.65 12.22
CA ILE A 24 12.71 18.17 11.41
C ILE A 24 12.53 17.22 10.22
N CYS A 25 11.41 16.53 10.19
CA CYS A 25 11.03 15.62 9.13
C CYS A 25 10.06 16.35 8.19
N VAL A 26 10.41 16.48 6.91
CA VAL A 26 9.53 17.05 5.89
C VAL A 26 8.95 15.90 5.07
N CYS A 27 7.61 15.84 4.97
CA CYS A 27 6.96 14.80 4.20
C CYS A 27 7.24 15.01 2.70
N CYS A 28 8.05 14.14 2.10
CA CYS A 28 8.41 14.15 0.69
C CYS A 28 7.89 12.88 -0.01
N GLY A 29 6.65 12.49 0.31
CA GLY A 29 5.87 11.56 -0.51
C GLY A 29 5.14 12.29 -1.64
N ALA A 30 4.70 11.57 -2.67
CA ALA A 30 4.18 12.17 -3.91
C ALA A 30 3.12 13.27 -3.70
N SER A 31 2.19 13.08 -2.75
CA SER A 31 1.14 14.07 -2.46
C SER A 31 1.68 15.38 -1.90
N CYS A 32 2.67 15.32 -0.99
CA CYS A 32 3.26 16.53 -0.41
C CYS A 32 4.23 17.20 -1.39
N ILE A 33 4.96 16.42 -2.20
CA ILE A 33 5.78 16.96 -3.30
C ILE A 33 4.90 17.76 -4.27
N SER A 34 3.73 17.22 -4.62
CA SER A 34 2.75 17.89 -5.50
C SER A 34 2.21 19.21 -4.88
N SER A 35 2.31 19.37 -3.57
CA SER A 35 1.93 20.59 -2.83
C SER A 35 3.11 21.50 -2.47
N GLY A 36 4.32 21.28 -3.02
CA GLY A 36 5.49 22.14 -2.81
C GLY A 36 6.46 21.72 -1.70
N ALA A 37 6.41 20.47 -1.22
CA ALA A 37 7.26 20.02 -0.11
C ALA A 37 8.77 20.08 -0.39
N GLU A 38 9.22 19.98 -1.64
CA GLU A 38 10.65 20.10 -1.98
C GLU A 38 11.18 21.52 -1.73
N GLU A 39 10.39 22.53 -2.06
CA GLU A 39 10.72 23.94 -1.78
C GLU A 39 10.74 24.20 -0.27
N VAL A 40 9.76 23.63 0.46
CA VAL A 40 9.70 23.70 1.93
C VAL A 40 10.94 23.06 2.57
N LEU A 41 11.35 21.88 2.09
CA LEU A 41 12.55 21.19 2.57
C LEU A 41 13.80 22.05 2.39
N HIS A 42 14.02 22.57 1.19
CA HIS A 42 15.19 23.40 0.89
C HIS A 42 15.17 24.69 1.72
N LYS A 43 14.01 25.34 1.84
CA LYS A 43 13.88 26.58 2.60
C LYS A 43 14.08 26.38 4.10
N LEU A 44 13.60 25.27 4.65
CA LEU A 44 13.89 24.89 6.05
C LEU A 44 15.38 24.66 6.28
N GLN A 45 16.06 23.96 5.37
CA GLN A 45 17.52 23.75 5.47
C GLN A 45 18.28 25.09 5.44
N GLU A 46 17.90 26.02 4.57
CA GLU A 46 18.46 27.38 4.54
C GLU A 46 18.22 28.15 5.84
N GLU A 47 17.01 28.06 6.40
CA GLU A 47 16.62 28.78 7.62
C GLU A 47 17.34 28.24 8.87
N ILE A 48 17.51 26.91 8.99
CA ILE A 48 18.29 26.29 10.07
C ILE A 48 19.75 26.72 9.98
N LYS A 49 20.31 26.75 8.77
CA LYS A 49 21.68 27.21 8.51
C LYS A 49 21.86 28.70 8.83
N SER A 50 20.94 29.56 8.39
CA SER A 50 21.04 31.02 8.62
C SER A 50 21.00 31.39 10.10
N ARG A 51 20.36 30.55 10.93
CA ARG A 51 20.29 30.67 12.39
C ARG A 51 21.44 29.99 13.13
N GLY A 52 22.36 29.31 12.43
CA GLY A 52 23.47 28.58 13.05
C GLY A 52 23.03 27.37 13.89
N LEU A 53 21.90 26.75 13.55
CA LEU A 53 21.32 25.62 14.28
C LEU A 53 21.69 24.26 13.67
N GLU A 54 22.49 24.24 12.61
CA GLU A 54 22.87 23.04 11.84
C GLU A 54 23.66 21.98 12.62
N GLU A 55 24.27 22.35 13.75
CA GLU A 55 24.93 21.39 14.66
C GLU A 55 23.94 20.71 15.63
N THR A 56 22.77 21.30 15.87
CA THR A 56 21.80 20.80 16.87
C THR A 56 20.48 20.31 16.25
N VAL A 57 20.20 20.70 15.00
CA VAL A 57 18.95 20.36 14.30
C VAL A 57 19.27 19.70 12.96
N GLU A 58 18.74 18.50 12.74
CA GLU A 58 18.80 17.83 11.45
C GLU A 58 17.48 18.02 10.69
N VAL A 59 17.54 18.40 9.41
CA VAL A 59 16.35 18.50 8.54
C VAL A 59 16.42 17.42 7.47
N ILE A 60 15.44 16.52 7.45
CA ILE A 60 15.42 15.38 6.52
C ILE A 60 14.15 15.30 5.67
N PRO A 61 14.24 14.85 4.42
CA PRO A 61 13.08 14.38 3.68
C PRO A 61 12.60 13.04 4.26
N THR A 62 11.30 12.79 4.23
CA THR A 62 10.69 11.53 4.69
C THR A 62 9.65 11.01 3.69
N GLY A 63 9.15 9.80 3.91
CA GLY A 63 7.99 9.26 3.20
C GLY A 63 6.66 9.92 3.61
N CYS A 64 5.55 9.33 3.15
CA CYS A 64 4.20 9.77 3.52
C CYS A 64 3.96 9.65 5.04
N MET A 65 3.42 10.70 5.66
CA MET A 65 3.06 10.71 7.09
C MET A 65 1.61 10.26 7.37
N GLY A 66 0.77 10.12 6.34
CA GLY A 66 -0.63 9.70 6.46
C GLY A 66 -1.61 10.74 5.93
N PRO A 67 -1.84 11.89 6.60
CA PRO A 67 -2.85 12.90 6.20
C PRO A 67 -2.50 13.66 4.91
N CYS A 68 -2.81 13.09 3.74
CA CYS A 68 -2.38 13.64 2.45
C CYS A 68 -2.99 15.00 2.12
N ASN A 69 -4.23 15.28 2.54
CA ASN A 69 -4.90 16.57 2.27
C ASN A 69 -4.43 17.73 3.17
N GLN A 70 -3.53 17.47 4.12
CA GLN A 70 -2.94 18.50 4.99
C GLN A 70 -1.50 18.87 4.60
N GLY A 71 -0.99 18.29 3.51
CA GLY A 71 0.35 18.56 3.03
C GLY A 71 0.57 19.99 2.51
N PRO A 72 1.82 20.49 2.49
CA PRO A 72 3.04 19.84 3.01
C PRO A 72 3.04 19.71 4.54
N LEU A 73 3.46 18.53 5.01
CA LEU A 73 3.54 18.22 6.45
C LEU A 73 4.99 18.34 6.93
N VAL A 74 5.18 18.99 8.08
CA VAL A 74 6.48 19.08 8.76
C VAL A 74 6.34 18.56 10.18
N LYS A 75 7.09 17.52 10.50
CA LYS A 75 7.09 16.87 11.81
C LYS A 75 8.35 17.21 12.59
N TYR A 76 8.19 17.50 13.87
CA TYR A 76 9.26 17.84 14.78
C TYR A 76 9.44 16.73 15.83
N LEU A 77 10.67 16.24 15.96
CA LEU A 77 11.06 15.23 16.94
C LEU A 77 11.99 15.85 18.00
N PRO A 78 11.90 15.40 19.27
CA PRO A 78 11.13 14.26 19.78
C PRO A 78 9.65 14.51 20.12
N GLU A 79 9.17 15.76 20.08
CA GLU A 79 7.85 16.17 20.59
C GLU A 79 6.66 15.62 19.78
N GLN A 80 6.91 15.07 18.59
CA GLN A 80 5.90 14.53 17.68
C GLN A 80 4.90 15.59 17.18
N THR A 81 5.30 16.87 17.19
CA THR A 81 4.50 17.96 16.66
C THR A 81 4.45 17.87 15.14
N ILE A 82 3.25 17.89 14.55
CA ILE A 82 3.08 17.95 13.09
C ILE A 82 2.41 19.27 12.74
N TYR A 83 3.05 20.01 11.85
CA TYR A 83 2.52 21.21 11.23
C TYR A 83 1.93 20.86 9.86
N GLN A 84 0.75 21.43 9.56
CA GLN A 84 0.05 21.29 8.30
C GLN A 84 0.22 22.52 7.41
N LYS A 85 0.05 22.32 6.09
CA LYS A 85 0.06 23.38 5.07
C LYS A 85 1.27 24.32 5.24
N VAL A 86 2.44 23.74 5.55
CA VAL A 86 3.68 24.52 5.67
C VAL A 86 4.11 24.95 4.28
N ASP A 87 4.46 26.22 4.14
CA ASP A 87 4.86 26.84 2.88
C ASP A 87 6.05 27.78 3.10
N CYS A 88 6.60 28.33 2.02
CA CYS A 88 7.75 29.23 2.07
C CYS A 88 7.50 30.51 2.89
N ASP A 89 6.24 30.92 3.08
CA ASP A 89 5.88 32.16 3.78
C ASP A 89 5.78 31.96 5.29
N ASN A 90 5.40 30.75 5.74
CA ASN A 90 5.19 30.46 7.16
C ASN A 90 6.36 29.72 7.85
N ILE A 91 7.33 29.19 7.11
CA ILE A 91 8.51 28.48 7.67
C ILE A 91 9.24 29.28 8.75
N GLN A 92 9.47 30.57 8.53
CA GLN A 92 10.21 31.39 9.51
C GLN A 92 9.47 31.49 10.84
N ARG A 93 8.13 31.58 10.80
CA ARG A 93 7.28 31.56 11.99
C ARG A 93 7.36 30.21 12.68
N VAL A 94 7.26 29.11 11.92
CA VAL A 94 7.34 27.74 12.47
C VAL A 94 8.67 27.53 13.19
N VAL A 95 9.79 27.86 12.54
CA VAL A 95 11.14 27.72 13.12
C VAL A 95 11.29 28.62 14.35
N GLN A 96 10.89 29.90 14.27
CA GLN A 96 10.97 30.81 15.40
C GLN A 96 10.19 30.29 16.62
N SER A 97 8.94 29.92 16.42
CA SER A 97 8.06 29.48 17.50
C SER A 97 8.51 28.14 18.10
N GLN A 98 8.79 27.14 17.26
CA GLN A 98 9.11 25.79 17.69
C GLN A 98 10.53 25.70 18.28
N LEU A 99 11.55 26.23 17.61
CA LEU A 99 12.95 26.04 17.99
C LEU A 99 13.49 27.10 18.94
N VAL A 100 13.04 28.35 18.81
CA VAL A 100 13.59 29.47 19.61
C VAL A 100 12.76 29.72 20.85
N GLU A 101 11.44 29.76 20.69
CA GLU A 101 10.50 30.09 21.79
C GLU A 101 10.00 28.84 22.52
N ASN A 102 10.22 27.65 21.95
CA ASN A 102 9.74 26.37 22.47
C ASN A 102 8.21 26.37 22.71
N LYS A 103 7.48 27.00 21.80
CA LYS A 103 6.02 27.13 21.82
C LYS A 103 5.46 26.74 20.44
N PRO A 104 4.67 25.66 20.34
CA PRO A 104 4.09 25.29 19.05
C PRO A 104 3.12 26.35 18.49
N LEU A 105 3.10 26.51 17.17
CA LEU A 105 2.12 27.37 16.48
C LEU A 105 0.77 26.66 16.39
N GLU A 106 -0.15 27.01 17.29
CA GLU A 106 -1.47 26.37 17.40
C GLU A 106 -2.30 26.44 16.11
N ASP A 107 -2.18 27.51 15.33
CA ASP A 107 -2.90 27.72 14.06
C ASP A 107 -2.42 26.82 12.92
N LEU A 108 -1.19 26.31 13.01
CA LEU A 108 -0.60 25.41 12.00
C LEU A 108 -0.49 23.97 12.48
N LEU A 109 -0.91 23.63 13.70
CA LEU A 109 -0.94 22.24 14.14
C LEU A 109 -1.84 21.41 13.22
N LEU A 110 -1.52 20.12 13.11
CA LEU A 110 -2.31 19.19 12.31
C LEU A 110 -3.79 19.21 12.72
N PHE A 111 -4.65 19.35 11.72
CA PHE A 111 -6.10 19.50 11.80
C PHE A 111 -6.59 20.71 12.63
N ALA A 112 -5.77 21.75 12.80
CA ALA A 112 -6.18 22.97 13.53
C ALA A 112 -7.36 23.71 12.89
N ASP A 113 -7.61 23.52 11.60
CA ASP A 113 -8.75 24.09 10.88
C ASP A 113 -10.07 23.31 11.05
N SER A 114 -10.01 22.08 11.56
CA SER A 114 -11.18 21.20 11.68
C SER A 114 -11.43 20.64 13.09
N ARG A 115 -10.42 20.66 13.98
CA ARG A 115 -10.56 20.27 15.38
C ARG A 115 -10.91 21.50 16.22
N GLU A 116 -11.74 21.31 17.24
CA GLU A 116 -11.98 22.35 18.27
C GLU A 116 -10.68 22.74 18.99
N LYS A 117 -9.83 21.73 19.22
CA LYS A 117 -8.49 21.91 19.76
C LYS A 117 -7.52 20.93 19.09
N ALA A 118 -6.50 21.46 18.43
CA ALA A 118 -5.44 20.66 17.86
C ALA A 118 -4.51 20.08 18.94
N PHE A 119 -3.84 18.98 18.59
CA PHE A 119 -2.92 18.30 19.48
C PHE A 119 -1.49 18.74 19.22
N VAL A 120 -0.76 19.08 20.28
CA VAL A 120 0.68 19.36 20.17
C VAL A 120 1.42 18.08 19.79
N ASN A 121 1.15 16.98 20.49
CA ASN A 121 1.65 15.66 20.12
C ASN A 121 0.66 15.01 19.14
N ALA A 122 1.04 14.90 17.88
CA ALA A 122 0.16 14.37 16.85
C ALA A 122 -0.27 12.92 17.11
N ASN A 123 0.52 12.12 17.84
CA ASN A 123 0.16 10.73 18.18
C ASN A 123 -1.07 10.64 19.11
N GLU A 124 -1.45 11.74 19.76
CA GLU A 124 -2.66 11.82 20.59
C GLU A 124 -3.92 12.11 19.77
N ASP A 125 -3.77 12.63 18.54
CA ASP A 125 -4.91 12.88 17.66
C ASP A 125 -5.60 11.55 17.29
N PRO A 126 -6.95 11.50 17.25
CA PRO A 126 -7.69 10.31 16.86
C PRO A 126 -7.22 9.67 15.54
N PHE A 127 -6.72 10.47 14.59
CA PHE A 127 -6.18 9.98 13.33
C PHE A 127 -5.04 8.98 13.56
N PHE A 128 -4.11 9.25 14.48
CA PHE A 128 -2.97 8.39 14.75
C PHE A 128 -3.19 7.42 15.90
N LYS A 129 -3.89 7.84 16.95
CA LYS A 129 -4.03 7.08 18.20
C LYS A 129 -4.68 5.71 18.01
N GLN A 130 -5.57 5.57 17.02
CA GLN A 130 -6.27 4.32 16.72
C GLN A 130 -5.54 3.42 15.71
N GLN A 131 -4.40 3.87 15.18
CA GLN A 131 -3.60 3.11 14.23
C GLN A 131 -2.61 2.19 14.94
N GLN A 132 -2.34 1.06 14.32
CA GLN A 132 -1.24 0.17 14.69
C GLN A 132 -0.34 -0.01 13.47
N LYS A 133 0.71 0.81 13.38
CA LYS A 133 1.62 0.79 12.24
C LYS A 133 2.60 -0.38 12.35
N ILE A 134 2.41 -1.40 11.51
CA ILE A 134 3.38 -2.44 11.24
C ILE A 134 4.02 -2.13 9.89
N ALA A 135 3.33 -2.31 8.76
CA ALA A 135 3.85 -2.14 7.41
C ALA A 135 4.38 -0.71 7.15
N LEU A 136 3.69 0.32 7.66
CA LEU A 136 4.07 1.72 7.55
C LEU A 136 4.97 2.20 8.71
N LYS A 137 5.44 1.30 9.59
CA LYS A 137 6.39 1.69 10.64
C LYS A 137 7.63 2.35 10.02
N ASP A 138 8.07 3.43 10.65
CA ASP A 138 9.15 4.34 10.24
C ASP A 138 8.82 5.28 9.06
N CYS A 139 7.73 5.05 8.32
CA CYS A 139 7.31 5.98 7.26
C CYS A 139 6.91 7.32 7.88
N GLY A 140 7.60 8.38 7.46
CA GLY A 140 7.43 9.74 8.00
C GLY A 140 8.45 10.10 9.10
N ASP A 141 9.28 9.16 9.55
CA ASP A 141 10.26 9.36 10.63
C ASP A 141 11.72 9.20 10.18
N ILE A 142 11.94 8.46 9.09
CA ILE A 142 13.26 8.20 8.51
C ILE A 142 13.42 8.84 7.13
N ASN A 143 14.67 9.11 6.77
CA ASN A 143 15.01 9.45 5.40
C ASN A 143 15.02 8.18 4.52
N PRO A 144 14.09 8.03 3.56
CA PRO A 144 14.00 6.83 2.72
C PRO A 144 15.20 6.62 1.80
N GLU A 145 16.01 7.66 1.59
CA GLU A 145 17.22 7.63 0.77
C GLU A 145 18.49 7.37 1.60
N SER A 146 18.34 7.08 2.90
CA SER A 146 19.42 6.84 3.85
C SER A 146 19.35 5.42 4.42
N ILE A 147 20.24 4.53 3.95
CA ILE A 147 20.43 3.22 4.61
C ILE A 147 20.79 3.37 6.09
N GLU A 148 21.51 4.44 6.44
CA GLU A 148 21.93 4.76 7.80
C GLU A 148 20.73 4.97 8.73
N ASP A 149 19.72 5.71 8.29
CA ASP A 149 18.47 5.90 9.04
C ASP A 149 17.74 4.57 9.25
N TYR A 150 17.68 3.73 8.20
CA TYR A 150 17.05 2.43 8.32
C TYR A 150 17.77 1.53 9.31
N LEU A 151 19.12 1.56 9.35
CA LEU A 151 19.91 0.83 10.34
C LEU A 151 19.63 1.29 11.77
N ILE A 152 19.50 2.61 11.99
CA ILE A 152 19.15 3.16 13.31
C ILE A 152 17.76 2.67 13.75
N ALA A 153 16.80 2.59 12.81
CA ALA A 153 15.46 2.07 13.06
C ALA A 153 15.42 0.53 13.28
N GLY A 154 16.56 -0.15 13.31
CA GLY A 154 16.67 -1.60 13.49
C GLY A 154 16.62 -2.41 12.19
N GLY A 155 16.76 -1.74 11.04
CA GLY A 155 16.82 -2.38 9.73
C GLY A 155 17.97 -3.37 9.58
N TYR A 156 17.77 -4.40 8.77
CA TYR A 156 18.69 -5.52 8.53
C TYR A 156 18.94 -6.46 9.72
N GLN A 157 18.38 -6.18 10.90
CA GLN A 157 18.42 -7.10 12.03
C GLN A 157 17.56 -8.35 11.81
N ALA A 158 16.49 -8.25 11.01
CA ALA A 158 15.65 -9.40 10.70
C ALA A 158 16.38 -10.35 9.76
N LEU A 159 17.11 -9.80 8.79
CA LEU A 159 18.00 -10.56 7.91
C LEU A 159 19.16 -11.20 8.67
N ASP A 160 19.77 -10.49 9.63
CA ASP A 160 20.77 -11.07 10.53
C ASP A 160 20.22 -12.28 11.30
N LYS A 161 19.06 -12.12 11.94
CA LYS A 161 18.38 -13.21 12.65
C LYS A 161 18.06 -14.38 11.73
N ALA A 162 17.51 -14.11 10.54
CA ALA A 162 17.17 -15.14 9.56
C ALA A 162 18.41 -15.93 9.13
N LEU A 163 19.55 -15.29 8.87
CA LEU A 163 20.74 -15.96 8.35
C LEU A 163 21.54 -16.73 9.40
N PHE A 164 21.53 -16.29 10.65
CA PHE A 164 22.44 -16.83 11.68
C PHE A 164 21.74 -17.55 12.82
N LEU A 165 20.45 -17.32 13.02
CA LEU A 165 19.70 -17.91 14.14
C LEU A 165 18.56 -18.82 13.69
N LEU A 166 18.18 -18.80 12.41
CA LEU A 166 17.09 -19.59 11.87
C LEU A 166 17.53 -20.38 10.63
N SER A 167 17.03 -21.59 10.49
CA SER A 167 17.03 -22.34 9.25
C SER A 167 15.98 -21.81 8.27
N PRO A 168 16.10 -22.08 6.95
CA PRO A 168 15.08 -21.71 5.97
C PRO A 168 13.67 -22.21 6.34
N GLU A 169 13.57 -23.43 6.87
CA GLU A 169 12.31 -24.01 7.35
C GLU A 169 11.73 -23.27 8.54
N GLU A 170 12.56 -22.84 9.50
CA GLU A 170 12.12 -22.05 10.65
C GLU A 170 11.62 -20.67 10.21
N VAL A 171 12.29 -20.02 9.24
CA VAL A 171 11.79 -18.76 8.66
C VAL A 171 10.40 -18.96 8.03
N ILE A 172 10.20 -20.05 7.27
CA ILE A 172 8.88 -20.38 6.70
C ILE A 172 7.87 -20.68 7.79
N ALA A 173 8.27 -21.37 8.87
CA ALA A 173 7.41 -21.69 9.99
C ALA A 173 6.92 -20.42 10.71
N GLU A 174 7.80 -19.44 10.95
CA GLU A 174 7.44 -18.13 11.52
C GLU A 174 6.43 -17.39 10.64
N VAL A 175 6.67 -17.35 9.32
CA VAL A 175 5.73 -16.73 8.37
C VAL A 175 4.39 -17.49 8.34
N LYS A 176 4.38 -18.82 8.45
CA LYS A 176 3.13 -19.60 8.58
C LYS A 176 2.41 -19.31 9.91
N GLN A 177 3.14 -19.27 11.02
CA GLN A 177 2.60 -19.01 12.36
C GLN A 177 1.99 -17.61 12.46
N SER A 178 2.56 -16.63 11.75
CA SER A 178 1.99 -15.28 11.65
C SER A 178 0.58 -15.24 11.06
N ARG A 179 0.17 -16.27 10.32
CA ARG A 179 -1.08 -16.31 9.55
C ARG A 179 -1.22 -15.13 8.58
N ILE A 180 -0.12 -14.47 8.19
CA ILE A 180 -0.17 -13.38 7.23
C ILE A 180 -0.72 -13.89 5.88
N ARG A 181 -1.67 -13.13 5.35
CA ARG A 181 -2.29 -13.35 4.04
C ARG A 181 -1.77 -12.31 3.06
N GLY A 182 -1.68 -12.68 1.79
CA GLY A 182 -1.22 -11.78 0.73
C GLY A 182 -2.05 -10.48 0.68
N ARG A 183 -1.36 -9.34 0.75
CA ARG A 183 -1.96 -8.00 0.85
C ARG A 183 -2.34 -7.36 -0.49
N GLY A 184 -1.99 -7.99 -1.61
CA GLY A 184 -2.42 -7.60 -2.96
C GLY A 184 -3.84 -8.05 -3.32
N GLY A 185 -4.76 -8.20 -2.36
CA GLY A 185 -6.18 -8.50 -2.61
C GLY A 185 -6.63 -9.94 -2.37
N ALA A 186 -6.05 -10.93 -3.05
CA ALA A 186 -6.56 -12.31 -3.01
C ALA A 186 -6.50 -12.99 -1.63
N GLY A 187 -5.65 -12.48 -0.71
CA GLY A 187 -5.59 -13.00 0.65
C GLY A 187 -5.11 -14.46 0.74
N TYR A 188 -4.24 -14.93 -0.15
CA TYR A 188 -3.69 -16.29 -0.04
C TYR A 188 -2.69 -16.39 1.14
N PRO A 189 -2.69 -17.48 1.94
CA PRO A 189 -1.75 -17.63 3.05
C PRO A 189 -0.27 -17.58 2.59
N THR A 190 0.48 -16.58 3.04
CA THR A 190 1.83 -16.32 2.55
C THR A 190 2.80 -17.43 2.92
N GLY A 191 2.75 -17.93 4.17
CA GLY A 191 3.62 -19.01 4.61
C GLY A 191 3.41 -20.32 3.84
N LEU A 192 2.18 -20.64 3.45
CA LEU A 192 1.89 -21.81 2.59
C LEU A 192 2.46 -21.61 1.19
N LYS A 193 2.38 -20.39 0.64
CA LYS A 193 2.99 -20.06 -0.66
C LYS A 193 4.51 -20.24 -0.60
N TRP A 194 5.17 -19.76 0.45
CA TRP A 194 6.60 -19.90 0.65
C TRP A 194 7.01 -21.38 0.78
N GLU A 195 6.30 -22.14 1.60
CA GLU A 195 6.51 -23.58 1.76
C GLU A 195 6.37 -24.34 0.44
N THR A 196 5.39 -23.97 -0.39
CA THR A 196 5.17 -24.61 -1.69
C THR A 196 6.38 -24.39 -2.61
N VAL A 197 6.87 -23.15 -2.72
CA VAL A 197 8.05 -22.83 -3.54
C VAL A 197 9.32 -23.47 -2.97
N TYR A 198 9.45 -23.53 -1.64
CA TYR A 198 10.56 -24.19 -0.96
C TYR A 198 10.67 -25.67 -1.34
N LYS A 199 9.54 -26.40 -1.36
CA LYS A 199 9.49 -27.84 -1.66
C LYS A 199 9.90 -28.21 -3.08
N TYR A 200 9.77 -27.31 -4.05
CA TYR A 200 10.23 -27.59 -5.42
C TYR A 200 11.76 -27.58 -5.50
N VAL A 201 12.34 -28.69 -5.94
CA VAL A 201 13.79 -28.80 -6.16
C VAL A 201 14.13 -28.17 -7.51
N SER A 202 14.96 -27.14 -7.49
CA SER A 202 15.41 -26.43 -8.67
C SER A 202 16.80 -25.84 -8.42
N ASP A 203 17.63 -25.79 -9.45
CA ASP A 203 18.94 -25.12 -9.47
C ASP A 203 18.82 -23.60 -9.28
N GLN A 204 17.68 -23.04 -9.70
CA GLN A 204 17.36 -21.63 -9.58
C GLN A 204 15.91 -21.45 -9.14
N LYS A 205 15.68 -20.49 -8.25
CA LYS A 205 14.36 -19.99 -7.88
C LYS A 205 14.36 -18.48 -7.89
N TYR A 206 13.18 -17.87 -7.99
CA TYR A 206 13.05 -16.41 -8.05
C TYR A 206 12.10 -15.87 -6.98
N VAL A 207 12.38 -14.64 -6.55
CA VAL A 207 11.47 -13.84 -5.73
C VAL A 207 11.01 -12.65 -6.58
N ILE A 208 9.71 -12.37 -6.59
CA ILE A 208 9.16 -11.19 -7.24
C ILE A 208 8.40 -10.37 -6.21
N CYS A 209 8.78 -9.11 -6.08
CA CYS A 209 7.99 -8.08 -5.44
C CYS A 209 7.08 -7.42 -6.48
N ASN A 210 5.77 -7.61 -6.32
CA ASN A 210 4.75 -7.00 -7.15
C ASN A 210 4.36 -5.63 -6.55
N GLY A 211 4.88 -4.56 -7.15
CA GLY A 211 4.53 -3.16 -6.91
C GLY A 211 3.76 -2.55 -8.08
N ASP A 212 2.99 -3.34 -8.82
CA ASP A 212 2.05 -2.86 -9.84
C ASP A 212 0.71 -2.48 -9.18
N GLU A 213 0.74 -1.44 -8.36
CA GLU A 213 -0.44 -0.91 -7.64
C GLU A 213 -1.33 -0.12 -8.63
N GLY A 214 -2.06 -0.84 -9.47
CA GLY A 214 -2.88 -0.30 -10.55
C GLY A 214 -4.28 0.17 -10.15
N ASP A 215 -4.76 -0.20 -8.96
CA ASP A 215 -6.14 0.07 -8.53
C ASP A 215 -6.38 1.58 -8.29
N PRO A 216 -7.44 2.18 -8.87
CA PRO A 216 -7.82 3.55 -8.56
C PRO A 216 -8.08 3.74 -7.05
N GLY A 217 -7.49 4.78 -6.47
CA GLY A 217 -7.61 5.09 -5.04
C GLY A 217 -6.69 4.27 -4.13
N ALA A 218 -5.83 3.39 -4.67
CA ALA A 218 -4.79 2.71 -3.90
C ALA A 218 -3.44 3.44 -4.04
N PHE A 219 -2.72 3.58 -2.92
CA PHE A 219 -1.39 4.18 -2.85
C PHE A 219 -0.62 3.71 -1.60
N MET A 220 -0.94 2.51 -1.11
CA MET A 220 -0.33 1.92 0.07
C MET A 220 1.04 1.32 -0.27
N ASP A 221 1.17 0.62 -1.39
CA ASP A 221 2.45 0.05 -1.84
C ASP A 221 3.41 1.17 -2.21
N ARG A 222 2.91 2.18 -2.94
CA ARG A 222 3.62 3.42 -3.21
C ARG A 222 4.24 3.99 -1.94
N SER A 223 3.44 4.16 -0.90
CA SER A 223 3.92 4.85 0.31
C SER A 223 4.96 4.05 1.09
N VAL A 224 4.91 2.71 1.03
CA VAL A 224 5.98 1.85 1.56
C VAL A 224 7.25 2.00 0.73
N LEU A 225 7.19 1.95 -0.60
CA LEU A 225 8.37 2.07 -1.46
C LEU A 225 8.99 3.47 -1.42
N GLU A 226 8.16 4.51 -1.34
CA GLU A 226 8.61 5.89 -1.17
C GLU A 226 9.20 6.13 0.22
N GLY A 227 8.62 5.53 1.27
CA GLY A 227 8.96 5.84 2.67
C GLY A 227 9.98 4.93 3.32
N ASN A 228 10.06 3.66 2.91
CA ASN A 228 11.00 2.69 3.46
C ASN A 228 11.33 1.56 2.45
N PRO A 229 12.04 1.87 1.35
CA PRO A 229 12.37 0.88 0.33
C PRO A 229 13.28 -0.25 0.86
N HIS A 230 14.18 0.07 1.81
CA HIS A 230 15.09 -0.91 2.40
C HIS A 230 14.37 -2.03 3.13
N ARG A 231 13.24 -1.75 3.76
CA ARG A 231 12.43 -2.76 4.44
C ARG A 231 11.86 -3.82 3.52
N VAL A 232 11.38 -3.41 2.36
CA VAL A 232 10.92 -4.33 1.32
C VAL A 232 12.09 -5.14 0.79
N LEU A 233 13.24 -4.48 0.55
CA LEU A 233 14.46 -5.13 0.06
C LEU A 233 15.02 -6.17 1.05
N GLU A 234 15.05 -5.86 2.35
CA GLU A 234 15.42 -6.79 3.42
C GLU A 234 14.50 -8.02 3.42
N SER A 235 13.20 -7.78 3.33
CA SER A 235 12.18 -8.83 3.34
C SER A 235 12.25 -9.72 2.09
N MET A 236 12.60 -9.16 0.93
CA MET A 236 12.90 -9.94 -0.27
C MET A 236 14.13 -10.83 -0.08
N ALA A 237 15.19 -10.34 0.60
CA ALA A 237 16.38 -11.14 0.90
C ALA A 237 16.07 -12.28 1.88
N ILE A 238 15.26 -12.03 2.91
CA ILE A 238 14.74 -13.06 3.83
C ILE A 238 13.95 -14.13 3.06
N ALA A 239 13.05 -13.70 2.16
CA ALA A 239 12.30 -14.63 1.33
C ALA A 239 13.21 -15.45 0.41
N GLY A 240 14.23 -14.81 -0.17
CA GLY A 240 15.24 -15.47 -0.99
C GLY A 240 15.98 -16.55 -0.22
N TYR A 241 16.41 -16.25 1.02
CA TYR A 241 17.04 -17.20 1.92
C TYR A 241 16.11 -18.38 2.23
N ALA A 242 14.88 -18.08 2.64
CA ALA A 242 13.89 -19.07 3.05
C ALA A 242 13.55 -20.08 1.96
N ILE A 243 13.41 -19.64 0.70
CA ILE A 243 13.03 -20.54 -0.40
C ILE A 243 14.23 -21.12 -1.15
N GLY A 244 15.44 -20.61 -0.92
CA GLY A 244 16.64 -20.95 -1.69
C GLY A 244 16.75 -20.23 -3.05
N ALA A 245 16.21 -19.02 -3.17
CA ALA A 245 16.35 -18.18 -4.35
C ALA A 245 17.57 -17.26 -4.24
N THR A 246 18.27 -17.06 -5.36
CA THR A 246 19.47 -16.21 -5.44
C THR A 246 19.23 -14.90 -6.19
N LYS A 247 18.06 -14.75 -6.82
CA LYS A 247 17.71 -13.59 -7.64
C LYS A 247 16.27 -13.15 -7.38
N GLY A 248 16.09 -11.85 -7.25
CA GLY A 248 14.80 -11.21 -7.09
C GLY A 248 14.55 -10.13 -8.15
N TYR A 249 13.27 -9.86 -8.41
CA TYR A 249 12.81 -8.75 -9.24
C TYR A 249 11.79 -7.92 -8.49
N ALA A 250 12.00 -6.60 -8.45
CA ALA A 250 10.97 -5.66 -8.02
C ALA A 250 10.28 -5.12 -9.28
N TYR A 251 9.04 -5.55 -9.52
CA TYR A 251 8.24 -5.05 -10.63
C TYR A 251 7.46 -3.83 -10.15
N ILE A 252 7.86 -2.64 -10.57
CA ILE A 252 7.27 -1.36 -10.15
C ILE A 252 6.67 -0.70 -11.38
N ARG A 253 5.43 -0.21 -11.26
CA ARG A 253 4.72 0.43 -12.38
C ARG A 253 5.44 1.70 -12.86
N GLY A 254 5.36 1.99 -14.16
CA GLY A 254 6.09 3.10 -14.78
C GLY A 254 5.60 4.49 -14.37
N GLU A 255 4.38 4.60 -13.86
CA GLU A 255 3.76 5.84 -13.38
C GLU A 255 4.33 6.32 -12.04
N TYR A 256 5.18 5.52 -11.41
CA TYR A 256 5.73 5.68 -10.05
C TYR A 256 7.26 5.92 -10.08
N PRO A 257 7.72 7.07 -10.63
CA PRO A 257 9.13 7.33 -10.85
C PRO A 257 9.92 7.54 -9.55
N LEU A 258 9.26 8.03 -8.48
CA LEU A 258 9.91 8.27 -7.20
C LEU A 258 10.26 6.95 -6.50
N GLU A 259 9.34 5.99 -6.54
CA GLU A 259 9.50 4.62 -6.03
C GLU A 259 10.65 3.92 -6.75
N ILE A 260 10.67 3.99 -8.09
CA ILE A 260 11.74 3.41 -8.91
C ILE A 260 13.09 3.99 -8.46
N LYS A 261 13.21 5.32 -8.42
CA LYS A 261 14.45 6.01 -8.02
C LYS A 261 14.91 5.62 -6.62
N ARG A 262 14.00 5.64 -5.63
CA ARG A 262 14.32 5.34 -4.23
C ARG A 262 14.66 3.86 -4.03
N PHE A 263 13.97 2.95 -4.72
CA PHE A 263 14.25 1.51 -4.62
C PHE A 263 15.57 1.13 -5.31
N GLU A 264 15.88 1.71 -6.47
CA GLU A 264 17.19 1.55 -7.13
C GLU A 264 18.33 2.08 -6.24
N LEU A 265 18.13 3.21 -5.58
CA LEU A 265 19.09 3.75 -4.61
C LEU A 265 19.28 2.79 -3.43
N ALA A 266 18.19 2.23 -2.88
CA ALA A 266 18.27 1.26 -1.79
C ALA A 266 19.04 -0.01 -2.20
N ILE A 267 18.81 -0.55 -3.41
CA ILE A 267 19.58 -1.67 -3.98
C ILE A 267 21.06 -1.31 -4.06
N LYS A 268 21.38 -0.11 -4.58
CA LYS A 268 22.77 0.37 -4.71
C LYS A 268 23.46 0.49 -3.35
N GLN A 269 22.77 1.07 -2.36
CA GLN A 269 23.30 1.23 -1.00
C GLN A 269 23.52 -0.13 -0.32
N ALA A 270 22.53 -1.02 -0.37
CA ALA A 270 22.63 -2.36 0.21
C ALA A 270 23.72 -3.21 -0.45
N THR A 271 23.89 -3.09 -1.78
CA THR A 271 24.98 -3.76 -2.50
C THR A 271 26.35 -3.22 -2.09
N LYS A 272 26.48 -1.89 -1.97
CA LYS A 272 27.74 -1.24 -1.57
C LYS A 272 28.14 -1.59 -0.14
N THR A 273 27.19 -1.70 0.78
CA THR A 273 27.46 -2.13 2.15
C THR A 273 27.69 -3.64 2.25
N GLY A 274 27.17 -4.43 1.30
CA GLY A 274 27.25 -5.90 1.31
C GLY A 274 26.13 -6.55 2.13
N LEU A 275 25.00 -5.86 2.23
CA LEU A 275 23.71 -6.38 2.70
C LEU A 275 22.86 -6.97 1.56
N LEU A 276 23.34 -6.82 0.32
CA LEU A 276 22.83 -7.46 -0.88
C LEU A 276 24.02 -7.92 -1.73
N GLY A 277 23.82 -8.89 -2.62
CA GLY A 277 24.84 -9.44 -3.50
C GLY A 277 25.40 -10.77 -2.99
N LYS A 278 26.73 -10.91 -3.02
CA LYS A 278 27.42 -12.16 -2.63
C LYS A 278 27.84 -12.12 -1.15
N ASN A 279 27.78 -13.27 -0.49
CA ASN A 279 28.26 -13.48 0.87
C ASN A 279 27.66 -12.48 1.88
N ILE A 280 26.33 -12.34 1.85
CA ILE A 280 25.60 -11.34 2.65
C ILE A 280 25.92 -11.56 4.12
N LEU A 281 26.35 -10.51 4.82
CA LEU A 281 26.81 -10.54 6.22
C LEU A 281 27.96 -11.53 6.52
N GLY A 282 28.71 -11.96 5.50
CA GLY A 282 29.75 -12.98 5.63
C GLY A 282 29.21 -14.41 5.65
N SER A 283 27.93 -14.62 5.36
CA SER A 283 27.33 -15.95 5.17
C SER A 283 27.67 -16.53 3.80
N ASN A 284 27.21 -17.76 3.54
CA ASN A 284 27.26 -18.37 2.20
C ASN A 284 26.08 -17.97 1.30
N PHE A 285 25.13 -17.20 1.83
CA PHE A 285 23.95 -16.77 1.09
C PHE A 285 24.28 -15.65 0.11
N ARG A 286 23.65 -15.71 -1.07
CA ARG A 286 23.70 -14.66 -2.07
C ARG A 286 22.30 -14.32 -2.54
N PHE A 287 22.05 -13.04 -2.74
CA PHE A 287 20.79 -12.57 -3.28
C PHE A 287 21.02 -11.25 -4.01
N GLU A 288 20.57 -11.19 -5.26
CA GLU A 288 20.62 -9.98 -6.08
C GLU A 288 19.19 -9.56 -6.41
N VAL A 289 18.95 -8.25 -6.51
CA VAL A 289 17.64 -7.70 -6.89
C VAL A 289 17.82 -6.73 -8.06
N GLU A 290 16.91 -6.79 -9.01
CA GLU A 290 16.81 -5.84 -10.12
C GLU A 290 15.40 -5.23 -10.16
N VAL A 291 15.32 -3.96 -10.55
CA VAL A 291 14.03 -3.30 -10.83
C VAL A 291 13.60 -3.61 -12.26
N ARG A 292 12.32 -3.93 -12.43
CA ARG A 292 11.64 -4.02 -13.72
C ARG A 292 10.53 -2.98 -13.73
N ILE A 293 10.59 -2.08 -14.69
CA ILE A 293 9.65 -0.97 -14.82
C ILE A 293 8.47 -1.45 -15.68
N GLY A 294 7.26 -1.33 -15.15
CA GLY A 294 6.02 -1.64 -15.87
C GLY A 294 5.72 -0.60 -16.96
N ALA A 295 4.97 -1.01 -17.98
CA ALA A 295 4.66 -0.20 -19.15
C ALA A 295 3.21 0.31 -19.19
N GLY A 296 2.60 0.57 -18.02
CA GLY A 296 1.26 1.15 -17.90
C GLY A 296 0.11 0.20 -18.26
N ALA A 297 0.13 -1.02 -17.72
CA ALA A 297 -0.94 -2.00 -17.94
C ALA A 297 -1.31 -2.68 -16.62
N VAL A 298 -2.50 -2.38 -16.09
CA VAL A 298 -2.97 -2.83 -14.75
C VAL A 298 -3.09 -4.36 -14.68
N VAL A 299 -3.37 -5.00 -15.81
CA VAL A 299 -3.38 -6.47 -15.90
C VAL A 299 -2.03 -7.09 -15.53
N CYS A 300 -0.91 -6.35 -15.60
CA CYS A 300 0.40 -6.82 -15.16
C CYS A 300 0.52 -6.95 -13.64
N GLY A 301 -0.46 -6.51 -12.86
CA GLY A 301 -0.59 -6.86 -11.44
C GLY A 301 -1.00 -8.31 -11.22
N GLU A 302 -1.55 -8.98 -12.25
CA GLU A 302 -1.84 -10.42 -12.23
C GLU A 302 -0.53 -11.23 -12.34
N GLU A 303 -0.36 -12.22 -11.46
CA GLU A 303 0.93 -12.91 -11.26
C GLU A 303 1.57 -13.49 -12.54
N THR A 304 0.78 -14.07 -13.46
CA THR A 304 1.30 -14.66 -14.68
C THR A 304 1.51 -13.65 -15.80
N ALA A 305 0.70 -12.59 -15.86
CA ALA A 305 0.93 -11.45 -16.73
C ALA A 305 2.19 -10.68 -16.33
N LEU A 306 2.41 -10.49 -15.03
CA LEU A 306 3.62 -9.90 -14.46
C LEU A 306 4.86 -10.68 -14.91
N ILE A 307 4.85 -12.00 -14.73
CA ILE A 307 5.94 -12.87 -15.20
C ILE A 307 6.17 -12.67 -16.70
N ALA A 308 5.11 -12.67 -17.52
CA ALA A 308 5.26 -12.47 -18.95
C ALA A 308 5.91 -11.11 -19.28
N SER A 309 5.55 -10.05 -18.56
CA SER A 309 6.17 -8.72 -18.69
C SER A 309 7.67 -8.73 -18.36
N ILE A 310 8.06 -9.37 -17.25
CA ILE A 310 9.49 -9.54 -16.89
C ILE A 310 10.24 -10.34 -17.95
N GLU A 311 9.61 -11.35 -18.55
CA GLU A 311 10.15 -12.14 -19.67
C GLU A 311 10.26 -11.35 -20.99
N GLY A 312 9.84 -10.09 -21.03
CA GLY A 312 9.85 -9.26 -22.24
C GLY A 312 8.70 -9.58 -23.22
N LYS A 313 7.66 -10.27 -22.75
CA LYS A 313 6.46 -10.61 -23.52
C LYS A 313 5.33 -9.66 -23.15
N ARG A 314 4.26 -9.67 -23.95
CA ARG A 314 3.01 -8.97 -23.60
C ARG A 314 2.42 -9.55 -22.31
N GLY A 315 2.00 -8.68 -21.39
CA GLY A 315 1.38 -9.03 -20.10
C GLY A 315 0.00 -9.65 -20.24
N THR A 316 -0.07 -10.88 -20.74
CA THR A 316 -1.33 -11.63 -20.86
C THR A 316 -1.34 -12.80 -19.88
N PRO A 317 -2.38 -12.91 -19.01
CA PRO A 317 -2.48 -14.02 -18.06
C PRO A 317 -2.45 -15.40 -18.74
N ARG A 318 -1.91 -16.40 -18.04
CA ARG A 318 -1.85 -17.80 -18.48
C ARG A 318 -2.82 -18.65 -17.64
N PRO A 319 -3.52 -19.63 -18.24
CA PRO A 319 -4.29 -20.60 -17.47
C PRO A 319 -3.40 -21.31 -16.44
N ARG A 320 -3.98 -21.63 -15.28
CA ARG A 320 -3.36 -22.45 -14.23
C ARG A 320 -4.15 -23.76 -14.13
N PRO A 321 -3.50 -24.92 -13.92
CA PRO A 321 -2.06 -25.17 -13.73
C PRO A 321 -1.21 -25.05 -15.03
N PRO A 322 0.14 -24.94 -14.91
CA PRO A 322 0.93 -24.91 -13.66
C PRO A 322 0.86 -23.55 -12.95
N PHE A 323 1.00 -23.55 -11.62
CA PHE A 323 1.08 -22.33 -10.82
C PHE A 323 2.50 -21.74 -10.83
N PRO A 324 2.68 -20.42 -10.63
CA PRO A 324 4.02 -19.81 -10.57
C PRO A 324 4.96 -20.42 -9.53
N ALA A 325 4.39 -20.97 -8.45
CA ALA A 325 5.16 -21.63 -7.40
C ALA A 325 5.88 -22.89 -7.90
N GLU A 326 5.33 -23.56 -8.92
CA GLU A 326 5.92 -24.72 -9.59
C GLU A 326 6.79 -24.28 -10.78
N SER A 327 6.18 -23.53 -11.71
CA SER A 327 6.80 -23.09 -12.96
C SER A 327 6.37 -21.66 -13.29
N GLY A 328 7.08 -20.69 -12.72
CA GLY A 328 6.87 -19.27 -12.93
C GLY A 328 7.86 -18.66 -13.92
N LEU A 329 8.66 -17.71 -13.44
CA LEU A 329 9.63 -16.94 -14.23
C LEU A 329 10.65 -17.87 -14.90
N TRP A 330 10.69 -17.85 -16.23
CA TRP A 330 11.52 -18.72 -17.07
C TRP A 330 11.36 -20.22 -16.74
N GLY A 331 10.14 -20.61 -16.35
CA GLY A 331 9.81 -21.99 -16.02
C GLY A 331 10.39 -22.49 -14.70
N LYS A 332 10.87 -21.59 -13.82
CA LYS A 332 11.45 -21.93 -12.52
C LYS A 332 10.47 -21.63 -11.38
N PRO A 333 10.55 -22.34 -10.23
CA PRO A 333 9.75 -22.03 -9.05
C PRO A 333 9.94 -20.57 -8.64
N THR A 334 8.82 -19.84 -8.57
CA THR A 334 8.84 -18.38 -8.38
C THR A 334 7.88 -17.99 -7.27
N LEU A 335 8.43 -17.32 -6.25
CA LEU A 335 7.65 -16.71 -5.19
C LEU A 335 7.25 -15.30 -5.59
N ILE A 336 5.95 -15.00 -5.59
CA ILE A 336 5.42 -13.68 -5.89
C ILE A 336 4.61 -13.18 -4.70
N ASN A 337 5.01 -12.05 -4.14
CA ASN A 337 4.30 -11.34 -3.09
C ASN A 337 4.21 -9.85 -3.38
N ASN A 338 3.18 -9.21 -2.83
CA ASN A 338 2.93 -7.78 -2.95
C ASN A 338 3.82 -6.99 -1.96
N VAL A 339 4.07 -5.71 -2.24
CA VAL A 339 4.92 -4.81 -1.45
C VAL A 339 4.51 -4.76 0.02
N GLU A 340 3.24 -4.49 0.37
CA GLU A 340 2.78 -4.49 1.77
C GLU A 340 2.97 -5.86 2.44
N THR A 341 2.86 -6.95 1.67
CA THR A 341 3.15 -8.30 2.20
C THR A 341 4.62 -8.41 2.60
N PHE A 342 5.54 -7.93 1.77
CA PHE A 342 6.97 -7.90 2.09
C PHE A 342 7.25 -6.97 3.27
N ALA A 343 6.63 -5.79 3.32
CA ALA A 343 6.83 -4.86 4.43
C ALA A 343 6.55 -5.49 5.81
N ALA A 344 5.62 -6.44 5.90
CA ALA A 344 5.31 -7.12 7.15
C ALA A 344 6.32 -8.23 7.55
N ILE A 345 7.13 -8.75 6.62
CA ILE A 345 8.00 -9.93 6.87
C ILE A 345 9.12 -9.62 7.86
N ALA A 346 9.90 -8.55 7.65
CA ALA A 346 11.01 -8.24 8.57
C ALA A 346 10.55 -8.11 10.04
N PRO A 347 9.47 -7.38 10.39
CA PRO A 347 8.92 -7.38 11.75
C PRO A 347 8.47 -8.76 12.24
N ILE A 348 7.82 -9.57 11.38
CA ILE A 348 7.41 -10.93 11.74
C ILE A 348 8.63 -11.76 12.15
N ILE A 349 9.72 -11.69 11.39
CA ILE A 349 10.93 -12.44 11.71
C ILE A 349 11.59 -11.92 12.98
N LEU A 350 11.62 -10.60 13.19
CA LEU A 350 12.20 -10.01 14.41
C LEU A 350 11.46 -10.42 15.68
N ASN A 351 10.13 -10.24 15.69
CA ASN A 351 9.31 -10.39 16.88
C ASN A 351 8.69 -11.78 17.03
N GLY A 352 8.71 -12.60 15.98
CA GLY A 352 8.04 -13.90 15.90
C GLY A 352 6.68 -13.83 15.22
N GLY A 353 6.26 -14.95 14.64
CA GLY A 353 4.97 -15.11 13.98
C GLY A 353 3.80 -14.96 14.95
N GLU A 354 3.94 -15.49 16.17
CA GLU A 354 2.90 -15.39 17.20
C GLU A 354 2.51 -13.92 17.47
N TRP A 355 3.51 -13.06 17.68
CA TRP A 355 3.35 -11.61 17.87
C TRP A 355 2.49 -10.95 16.79
N TYR A 356 2.72 -11.29 15.51
CA TYR A 356 1.92 -10.72 14.42
C TYR A 356 0.49 -11.24 14.43
N SER A 357 0.31 -12.50 14.81
CA SER A 357 -0.98 -13.19 14.82
C SER A 357 -1.88 -12.83 16.00
N GLU A 358 -1.33 -12.22 17.06
CA GLU A 358 -2.09 -11.66 18.19
C GLU A 358 -2.97 -10.48 17.77
N THR A 359 -2.56 -9.77 16.72
CA THR A 359 -3.33 -8.65 16.15
C THR A 359 -4.29 -9.15 15.08
N GLY A 360 -5.45 -8.51 14.97
CA GLY A 360 -6.46 -8.79 13.94
C GLY A 360 -7.48 -9.85 14.35
N THR A 361 -8.08 -10.54 13.38
CA THR A 361 -9.10 -11.57 13.62
C THR A 361 -8.53 -13.00 13.53
N PRO A 362 -9.27 -14.03 14.02
CA PRO A 362 -8.84 -15.42 13.92
C PRO A 362 -8.61 -15.94 12.49
N LYS A 363 -9.20 -15.30 11.47
CA LYS A 363 -9.02 -15.66 10.04
C LYS A 363 -8.23 -14.62 9.24
N SER A 364 -8.00 -13.44 9.82
CA SER A 364 -7.30 -12.32 9.19
C SER A 364 -6.36 -11.68 10.21
N ALA A 365 -5.14 -12.22 10.29
CA ALA A 365 -4.12 -11.76 11.24
C ALA A 365 -3.44 -10.45 10.80
N GLY A 366 -2.90 -9.74 11.78
CA GLY A 366 -2.12 -8.53 11.63
C GLY A 366 -2.95 -7.29 11.30
N THR A 367 -2.28 -6.36 10.65
CA THR A 367 -2.82 -5.05 10.26
C THR A 367 -3.03 -4.97 8.75
N LYS A 368 -3.82 -3.97 8.33
CA LYS A 368 -4.03 -3.61 6.94
C LYS A 368 -3.87 -2.11 6.76
N VAL A 369 -3.16 -1.74 5.70
CA VAL A 369 -3.10 -0.34 5.25
C VAL A 369 -4.31 -0.03 4.39
N PHE A 370 -5.04 1.04 4.73
CA PHE A 370 -6.13 1.59 3.93
C PHE A 370 -5.77 2.98 3.38
N ALA A 371 -6.06 3.17 2.10
CA ALA A 371 -5.99 4.45 1.42
C ALA A 371 -7.38 5.09 1.42
N LEU A 372 -7.57 6.09 2.29
CA LEU A 372 -8.82 6.84 2.45
C LEU A 372 -8.92 7.91 1.36
N ALA A 373 -9.91 7.78 0.49
CA ALA A 373 -10.18 8.69 -0.60
C ALA A 373 -11.68 9.01 -0.74
N GLY A 374 -12.02 9.93 -1.63
CA GLY A 374 -13.40 10.35 -1.88
C GLY A 374 -13.88 11.44 -0.92
N LYS A 375 -15.16 11.38 -0.51
CA LYS A 375 -15.85 12.40 0.27
C LYS A 375 -15.57 12.29 1.77
N ILE A 376 -14.29 12.30 2.17
CA ILE A 376 -13.86 12.15 3.57
C ILE A 376 -13.08 13.37 4.06
N ASN A 377 -13.21 13.73 5.33
CA ASN A 377 -12.55 14.92 5.90
C ASN A 377 -11.03 14.76 5.99
N TYR A 378 -10.55 13.59 6.44
CA TYR A 378 -9.12 13.29 6.60
C TYR A 378 -8.71 12.19 5.62
N SER A 379 -8.45 12.58 4.38
CA SER A 379 -7.98 11.66 3.34
C SER A 379 -6.49 11.37 3.50
N GLY A 380 -6.07 10.14 3.21
CA GLY A 380 -4.70 9.74 3.43
C GLY A 380 -4.51 8.25 3.64
N LEU A 381 -3.41 7.89 4.30
CA LEU A 381 -3.14 6.50 4.70
C LEU A 381 -3.35 6.29 6.19
N ILE A 382 -3.97 5.15 6.49
CA ILE A 382 -4.13 4.64 7.84
C ILE A 382 -3.70 3.17 7.88
N GLU A 383 -3.13 2.73 8.98
CA GLU A 383 -2.88 1.31 9.22
C GLU A 383 -3.57 0.85 10.49
N VAL A 384 -4.53 -0.06 10.34
CA VAL A 384 -5.39 -0.52 11.44
C VAL A 384 -5.36 -2.05 11.56
N PRO A 385 -5.63 -2.60 12.76
CA PRO A 385 -5.83 -4.04 12.91
C PRO A 385 -6.91 -4.59 11.97
N MET A 386 -6.68 -5.78 11.42
CA MET A 386 -7.71 -6.46 10.64
C MET A 386 -8.97 -6.66 11.49
N GLY A 387 -10.14 -6.30 10.93
CA GLY A 387 -11.42 -6.40 11.62
C GLY A 387 -11.88 -5.13 12.35
N THR A 388 -11.09 -4.04 12.34
CA THR A 388 -11.62 -2.69 12.61
C THR A 388 -12.83 -2.42 11.72
N THR A 389 -13.87 -1.80 12.26
CA THR A 389 -15.12 -1.59 11.51
C THR A 389 -14.98 -0.47 10.49
N LEU A 390 -15.80 -0.51 9.44
CA LEU A 390 -15.89 0.59 8.47
C LEU A 390 -16.28 1.91 9.16
N ARG A 391 -17.15 1.87 10.18
CA ARG A 391 -17.57 3.03 10.98
C ARG A 391 -16.38 3.70 11.65
N GLU A 392 -15.58 2.94 12.39
CA GLU A 392 -14.40 3.46 13.11
C GLU A 392 -13.42 4.11 12.11
N ILE A 393 -13.16 3.44 10.98
CA ILE A 393 -12.28 3.98 9.94
C ILE A 393 -12.82 5.30 9.36
N VAL A 394 -14.09 5.37 9.01
CA VAL A 394 -14.66 6.55 8.32
C VAL A 394 -14.89 7.71 9.29
N PHE A 395 -15.47 7.46 10.46
CA PHE A 395 -15.94 8.52 11.35
C PHE A 395 -14.92 8.88 12.44
N ASP A 396 -14.27 7.89 13.04
CA ASP A 396 -13.36 8.16 14.17
C ASP A 396 -11.98 8.57 13.67
N ILE A 397 -11.44 7.84 12.69
CA ILE A 397 -10.12 8.10 12.11
C ILE A 397 -10.22 9.11 10.96
N GLY A 398 -11.12 8.87 10.00
CA GLY A 398 -11.30 9.70 8.81
C GLY A 398 -12.03 11.03 9.03
N GLY A 399 -12.56 11.25 10.25
CA GLY A 399 -13.26 12.49 10.60
C GLY A 399 -14.63 12.66 9.97
N GLY A 400 -15.21 11.61 9.39
CA GLY A 400 -16.52 11.62 8.76
C GLY A 400 -16.51 12.22 7.35
N ILE A 401 -17.71 12.58 6.89
CA ILE A 401 -17.97 12.99 5.51
C ILE A 401 -17.78 14.50 5.36
N GLN A 402 -17.26 14.90 4.21
CA GLN A 402 -17.07 16.31 3.87
C GLN A 402 -18.36 17.11 3.98
N ASN A 403 -18.25 18.34 4.47
CA ASN A 403 -19.37 19.28 4.65
C ASN A 403 -20.51 18.75 5.54
N GLY A 404 -20.27 17.71 6.34
CA GLY A 404 -21.31 17.08 7.17
C GLY A 404 -22.40 16.35 6.35
N ALA A 405 -22.10 15.99 5.10
CA ALA A 405 -23.03 15.23 4.27
C ALA A 405 -23.27 13.82 4.82
N GLU A 406 -24.34 13.17 4.36
CA GLU A 406 -24.67 11.82 4.81
C GLU A 406 -23.90 10.76 4.01
N PHE A 407 -23.33 9.78 4.72
CA PHE A 407 -22.66 8.64 4.12
C PHE A 407 -23.64 7.79 3.30
N LYS A 408 -23.30 7.49 2.06
CA LYS A 408 -24.09 6.61 1.18
C LYS A 408 -23.49 5.22 1.10
N ALA A 409 -22.21 5.16 0.71
CA ALA A 409 -21.50 3.91 0.49
C ALA A 409 -19.99 4.10 0.60
N ALA A 410 -19.27 2.99 0.77
CA ALA A 410 -17.84 2.93 0.56
C ALA A 410 -17.50 1.86 -0.47
N GLN A 411 -16.68 2.19 -1.47
CA GLN A 411 -16.12 1.21 -2.39
C GLN A 411 -14.80 0.70 -1.81
N THR A 412 -14.68 -0.62 -1.68
CA THR A 412 -13.43 -1.28 -1.29
C THR A 412 -12.95 -2.20 -2.40
N GLY A 413 -11.65 -2.47 -2.45
CA GLY A 413 -11.08 -3.42 -3.41
C GLY A 413 -10.92 -2.89 -4.83
N GLY A 414 -10.93 -1.55 -4.98
CA GLY A 414 -10.72 -0.88 -6.25
C GLY A 414 -11.76 -1.26 -7.32
N PRO A 415 -11.36 -1.41 -8.58
CA PRO A 415 -12.26 -1.70 -9.71
C PRO A 415 -12.80 -3.13 -9.68
N SER A 416 -12.17 -3.99 -8.87
CA SER A 416 -12.51 -5.41 -8.70
C SER A 416 -13.38 -5.69 -7.48
N GLY A 417 -13.66 -4.68 -6.65
CA GLY A 417 -14.45 -4.87 -5.44
C GLY A 417 -15.88 -4.38 -5.55
N GLY A 418 -16.48 -4.02 -4.43
CA GLY A 418 -17.90 -3.69 -4.36
C GLY A 418 -18.21 -2.56 -3.39
N CYS A 419 -19.45 -2.08 -3.48
CA CYS A 419 -19.97 -1.01 -2.64
C CYS A 419 -20.59 -1.57 -1.36
N ILE A 420 -20.14 -1.05 -0.21
CA ILE A 420 -20.69 -1.32 1.11
C ILE A 420 -21.65 -0.18 1.46
N PRO A 421 -22.98 -0.41 1.56
CA PRO A 421 -23.96 0.64 1.84
C PRO A 421 -23.95 1.05 3.32
N ALA A 422 -24.57 2.19 3.63
CA ALA A 422 -24.74 2.70 5.00
C ALA A 422 -25.32 1.67 6.00
N ALA A 423 -26.18 0.75 5.53
CA ALA A 423 -26.74 -0.31 6.36
C ALA A 423 -25.70 -1.30 6.93
N HIS A 424 -24.49 -1.34 6.34
CA HIS A 424 -23.41 -2.24 6.73
C HIS A 424 -22.19 -1.47 7.26
N LEU A 425 -22.39 -0.27 7.82
CA LEU A 425 -21.29 0.56 8.32
C LEU A 425 -20.51 -0.10 9.47
N ASP A 426 -21.13 -1.00 10.22
CA ASP A 426 -20.48 -1.76 11.31
C ASP A 426 -19.82 -3.05 10.83
N VAL A 427 -19.69 -3.27 9.50
CA VAL A 427 -18.97 -4.42 8.96
C VAL A 427 -17.51 -4.37 9.38
N LYS A 428 -16.98 -5.53 9.77
CA LYS A 428 -15.55 -5.71 10.04
C LYS A 428 -14.77 -5.68 8.73
N MET A 429 -13.71 -4.90 8.69
CA MET A 429 -12.80 -4.85 7.55
C MET A 429 -11.83 -6.03 7.59
N ASP A 430 -12.35 -7.23 7.30
CA ASP A 430 -11.60 -8.47 7.12
C ASP A 430 -12.03 -9.21 5.84
N TYR A 431 -11.26 -10.20 5.40
CA TYR A 431 -11.51 -10.84 4.10
C TYR A 431 -12.88 -11.53 4.05
N GLU A 432 -13.26 -12.25 5.12
CA GLU A 432 -14.49 -13.04 5.16
C GLU A 432 -15.74 -12.15 5.16
N SER A 433 -15.74 -11.09 5.96
CA SER A 433 -16.88 -10.18 6.10
C SER A 433 -17.15 -9.42 4.82
N LEU A 434 -16.09 -8.94 4.14
CA LEU A 434 -16.23 -8.21 2.87
C LEU A 434 -16.80 -9.11 1.76
N MET A 435 -16.30 -10.34 1.64
CA MET A 435 -16.80 -11.31 0.65
C MET A 435 -18.30 -11.58 0.82
N SER A 436 -18.80 -11.61 2.06
CA SER A 436 -20.23 -11.84 2.33
C SER A 436 -21.13 -10.73 1.77
N LEU A 437 -20.60 -9.51 1.61
CA LEU A 437 -21.31 -8.36 1.06
C LEU A 437 -21.11 -8.21 -0.46
N GLY A 438 -20.41 -9.14 -1.11
CA GLY A 438 -20.05 -9.00 -2.53
C GLY A 438 -18.97 -7.95 -2.78
N SER A 439 -18.17 -7.63 -1.75
CA SER A 439 -16.99 -6.79 -1.88
C SER A 439 -15.72 -7.60 -1.54
N ILE A 440 -14.55 -7.00 -1.73
CA ILE A 440 -13.26 -7.61 -1.39
C ILE A 440 -12.37 -6.58 -0.71
N MET A 441 -11.33 -7.08 -0.02
CA MET A 441 -10.28 -6.24 0.56
C MET A 441 -9.48 -5.52 -0.52
N GLY A 442 -9.14 -6.24 -1.60
CA GLY A 442 -8.21 -5.78 -2.64
C GLY A 442 -6.89 -5.25 -2.06
N SER A 443 -6.33 -4.25 -2.74
CA SER A 443 -5.12 -3.53 -2.31
C SER A 443 -5.33 -2.65 -1.07
N GLY A 444 -6.57 -2.39 -0.63
CA GLY A 444 -6.86 -1.53 0.53
C GLY A 444 -7.28 -0.10 0.18
N GLY A 445 -7.56 0.20 -1.09
CA GLY A 445 -8.28 1.42 -1.46
C GLY A 445 -9.68 1.45 -0.83
N LEU A 446 -10.02 2.57 -0.18
CA LEU A 446 -11.33 2.82 0.43
C LEU A 446 -11.86 4.19 -0.04
N ILE A 447 -12.78 4.16 -1.00
CA ILE A 447 -13.38 5.37 -1.59
C ILE A 447 -14.73 5.61 -0.93
N VAL A 448 -14.81 6.70 -0.15
CA VAL A 448 -16.03 7.11 0.57
C VAL A 448 -16.92 7.95 -0.34
N MET A 449 -18.22 7.64 -0.36
CA MET A 449 -19.25 8.32 -1.15
C MET A 449 -20.36 8.86 -0.25
N ASP A 450 -20.84 10.06 -0.59
CA ASP A 450 -21.99 10.71 0.05
C ASP A 450 -23.27 10.53 -0.77
N LYS A 451 -24.40 11.05 -0.26
CA LYS A 451 -25.71 10.98 -0.94
C LYS A 451 -25.76 11.63 -2.33
N SER A 452 -24.81 12.49 -2.68
CA SER A 452 -24.77 13.11 -4.02
C SER A 452 -24.18 12.20 -5.10
N SER A 453 -23.54 11.10 -4.70
CA SER A 453 -22.86 10.17 -5.60
C SER A 453 -23.89 9.27 -6.31
N ASP A 454 -23.80 9.12 -7.63
CA ASP A 454 -24.71 8.31 -8.44
C ASP A 454 -24.18 6.89 -8.62
N MET A 455 -24.91 5.88 -8.14
CA MET A 455 -24.36 4.50 -8.13
C MET A 455 -24.28 3.87 -9.51
N VAL A 456 -25.08 4.33 -10.47
CA VAL A 456 -25.01 3.86 -11.86
C VAL A 456 -23.75 4.42 -12.52
N ASP A 457 -23.40 5.68 -12.27
CA ASP A 457 -22.15 6.27 -12.77
C ASP A 457 -20.92 5.67 -12.10
N VAL A 458 -21.00 5.33 -10.80
CA VAL A 458 -19.93 4.61 -10.10
C VAL A 458 -19.68 3.25 -10.75
N ALA A 459 -20.74 2.46 -11.01
CA ALA A 459 -20.61 1.18 -11.70
C ALA A 459 -20.05 1.35 -13.13
N ARG A 460 -20.51 2.38 -13.85
CA ARG A 460 -20.02 2.71 -15.20
C ARG A 460 -18.54 3.05 -15.20
N TYR A 461 -18.07 3.88 -14.27
CA TYR A 461 -16.66 4.27 -14.16
C TYR A 461 -15.73 3.07 -13.94
N PHE A 462 -16.06 2.18 -13.01
CA PHE A 462 -15.23 0.99 -12.78
C PHE A 462 -15.32 -0.04 -13.91
N MET A 463 -16.46 -0.09 -14.61
CA MET A 463 -16.61 -0.92 -15.80
C MET A 463 -15.77 -0.38 -16.97
N GLU A 464 -15.75 0.94 -17.18
CA GLU A 464 -14.90 1.62 -18.16
C GLU A 464 -13.41 1.32 -17.90
N PHE A 465 -12.98 1.45 -16.65
CA PHE A 465 -11.62 1.07 -16.26
C PHE A 465 -11.30 -0.40 -16.58
N SER A 466 -12.18 -1.33 -16.20
CA SER A 466 -11.96 -2.76 -16.45
C SER A 466 -11.98 -3.12 -17.93
N MET A 467 -12.73 -2.37 -18.74
CA MET A 467 -12.77 -2.47 -20.19
C MET A 467 -11.44 -2.02 -20.81
N ASP A 468 -10.93 -0.87 -20.41
CA ASP A 468 -9.67 -0.30 -20.93
C ASP A 468 -8.45 -1.15 -20.52
N GLU A 469 -8.46 -1.70 -19.32
CA GLU A 469 -7.37 -2.53 -18.77
C GLU A 469 -7.43 -4.01 -19.21
N SER A 470 -8.41 -4.37 -20.05
CA SER A 470 -8.52 -5.73 -20.56
C SER A 470 -7.32 -6.09 -21.45
N CYS A 471 -6.61 -7.18 -21.11
CA CYS A 471 -5.55 -7.72 -21.98
C CYS A 471 -6.06 -8.27 -23.33
N GLY A 472 -7.38 -8.33 -23.53
CA GLY A 472 -8.02 -8.76 -24.78
C GLY A 472 -8.01 -10.26 -25.05
N LYS A 473 -7.55 -11.10 -24.12
CA LYS A 473 -7.35 -12.54 -24.34
C LYS A 473 -8.64 -13.36 -24.33
N CYS A 474 -9.52 -13.17 -23.34
CA CYS A 474 -10.77 -13.93 -23.23
C CYS A 474 -11.96 -13.09 -23.73
N ILE A 475 -12.86 -13.72 -24.48
CA ILE A 475 -14.05 -13.05 -25.06
C ILE A 475 -14.96 -12.47 -23.97
N PRO A 476 -15.26 -13.19 -22.86
CA PRO A 476 -16.13 -12.66 -21.81
C PRO A 476 -15.63 -11.33 -21.24
N CYS A 477 -14.33 -11.23 -20.91
CA CYS A 477 -13.76 -9.97 -20.45
C CYS A 477 -13.71 -8.93 -21.59
N ARG A 478 -13.11 -9.23 -22.74
CA ARG A 478 -12.87 -8.23 -23.80
C ARG A 478 -14.15 -7.61 -24.37
N VAL A 479 -15.17 -8.44 -24.58
CA VAL A 479 -16.42 -8.01 -25.24
C VAL A 479 -17.52 -7.77 -24.20
N GLY A 480 -17.58 -8.61 -23.16
CA GLY A 480 -18.60 -8.49 -22.13
C GLY A 480 -18.48 -7.20 -21.30
N THR A 481 -17.27 -6.75 -20.96
CA THR A 481 -17.12 -5.46 -20.24
C THR A 481 -17.56 -4.28 -21.10
N LYS A 482 -17.27 -4.31 -22.40
CA LYS A 482 -17.76 -3.30 -23.36
C LYS A 482 -19.28 -3.29 -23.45
N MET A 483 -19.90 -4.47 -23.56
CA MET A 483 -21.37 -4.60 -23.58
C MET A 483 -22.01 -4.11 -22.27
N MET A 484 -21.43 -4.45 -21.11
CA MET A 484 -21.91 -3.96 -19.81
C MET A 484 -21.75 -2.44 -19.69
N HIS A 485 -20.62 -1.89 -20.13
CA HIS A 485 -20.39 -0.44 -20.18
C HIS A 485 -21.46 0.27 -21.03
N ASP A 486 -21.76 -0.25 -22.22
CA ASP A 486 -22.72 0.38 -23.13
C ASP A 486 -24.16 0.32 -22.59
N LEU A 487 -24.52 -0.78 -21.91
CA LEU A 487 -25.79 -0.89 -21.19
C LEU A 487 -25.85 0.09 -20.01
N LEU A 488 -24.78 0.22 -19.23
CA LEU A 488 -24.68 1.20 -18.14
C LEU A 488 -24.79 2.63 -18.64
N GLN A 489 -24.15 2.96 -19.77
CA GLN A 489 -24.28 4.26 -20.42
C GLN A 489 -25.73 4.50 -20.87
N LYS A 490 -26.38 3.48 -21.47
CA LYS A 490 -27.78 3.57 -21.88
C LYS A 490 -28.73 3.82 -20.70
N ILE A 491 -28.44 3.24 -19.54
CA ILE A 491 -29.17 3.50 -18.28
C ILE A 491 -28.89 4.93 -17.79
N GLY A 492 -27.62 5.35 -17.74
CA GLY A 492 -27.24 6.72 -17.37
C GLY A 492 -27.89 7.80 -18.23
N ASP A 493 -28.09 7.51 -19.52
CA ASP A 493 -28.75 8.37 -20.50
C ASP A 493 -30.28 8.44 -20.38
N GLY A 494 -30.91 7.62 -19.54
CA GLY A 494 -32.38 7.56 -19.43
C GLY A 494 -33.07 6.83 -20.59
N LYS A 495 -32.35 5.99 -21.36
CA LYS A 495 -32.84 5.35 -22.60
C LYS A 495 -33.02 3.83 -22.48
N ALA A 496 -32.64 3.25 -21.36
CA ALA A 496 -32.70 1.80 -21.14
C ALA A 496 -34.11 1.34 -20.76
N THR A 497 -34.41 0.07 -21.02
CA THR A 497 -35.66 -0.61 -20.67
C THR A 497 -35.43 -1.66 -19.59
N GLN A 498 -36.50 -2.22 -19.01
CA GLN A 498 -36.37 -3.35 -18.08
C GLN A 498 -35.61 -4.54 -18.70
N ILE A 499 -35.81 -4.81 -19.99
CA ILE A 499 -35.10 -5.87 -20.72
C ILE A 499 -33.59 -5.60 -20.77
N ASP A 500 -33.18 -4.34 -20.90
CA ASP A 500 -31.76 -3.98 -20.90
C ASP A 500 -31.13 -4.20 -19.51
N LEU A 501 -31.87 -3.91 -18.44
CA LEU A 501 -31.43 -4.13 -17.06
C LEU A 501 -31.28 -5.63 -16.75
N ASP A 502 -32.25 -6.45 -17.16
CA ASP A 502 -32.19 -7.91 -16.97
C ASP A 502 -31.02 -8.53 -17.75
N ARG A 503 -30.79 -8.06 -18.99
CA ARG A 503 -29.63 -8.47 -19.79
C ARG A 503 -28.30 -8.06 -19.18
N LEU A 504 -28.23 -6.87 -18.59
CA LEU A 504 -27.04 -6.39 -17.90
C LEU A 504 -26.67 -7.31 -16.72
N GLU A 505 -27.68 -7.71 -15.94
CA GLU A 505 -27.51 -8.62 -14.80
C GLU A 505 -27.06 -10.01 -15.25
N GLU A 506 -27.70 -10.61 -16.26
CA GLU A 506 -27.31 -11.91 -16.82
C GLU A 506 -25.88 -11.88 -17.40
N LEU A 507 -25.54 -10.82 -18.14
CA LEU A 507 -24.21 -10.66 -18.71
C LEU A 507 -23.13 -10.52 -17.63
N ALA A 508 -23.42 -9.81 -16.54
CA ALA A 508 -22.50 -9.64 -15.42
C ALA A 508 -22.13 -10.99 -14.79
N GLU A 509 -23.11 -11.88 -14.59
CA GLU A 509 -22.85 -13.23 -14.09
C GLU A 509 -22.03 -14.07 -15.08
N TYR A 510 -22.38 -14.01 -16.37
CA TYR A 510 -21.64 -14.72 -17.40
C TYR A 510 -20.16 -14.31 -17.46
N VAL A 511 -19.88 -12.99 -17.40
CA VAL A 511 -18.51 -12.48 -17.42
C VAL A 511 -17.74 -12.89 -16.16
N ARG A 512 -18.37 -12.85 -14.98
CA ARG A 512 -17.78 -13.30 -13.72
C ARG A 512 -17.34 -14.76 -13.80
N ASP A 513 -18.22 -15.61 -14.30
CA ASP A 513 -18.06 -17.07 -14.19
C ASP A 513 -17.21 -17.66 -15.33
N THR A 514 -17.04 -16.94 -16.45
CA THR A 514 -16.32 -17.45 -17.64
C THR A 514 -15.02 -16.71 -17.99
N SER A 515 -14.63 -15.71 -17.20
CA SER A 515 -13.37 -14.99 -17.38
C SER A 515 -12.16 -15.79 -16.92
N LEU A 516 -11.02 -15.64 -17.62
CA LEU A 516 -9.82 -16.43 -17.37
C LEU A 516 -9.07 -16.04 -16.08
N CYS A 517 -9.04 -14.75 -15.76
CA CYS A 517 -8.22 -14.21 -14.66
C CYS A 517 -9.07 -13.34 -13.72
N GLY A 518 -8.43 -12.91 -12.62
CA GLY A 518 -9.05 -12.09 -11.59
C GLY A 518 -9.75 -10.86 -12.17
N LEU A 519 -9.04 -10.04 -12.97
CA LEU A 519 -9.58 -8.80 -13.54
C LEU A 519 -10.93 -8.99 -14.24
N GLY A 520 -11.05 -9.98 -15.13
CA GLY A 520 -12.31 -10.24 -15.84
C GLY A 520 -13.39 -10.82 -14.93
N ALA A 521 -13.01 -11.71 -14.01
CA ALA A 521 -13.96 -12.33 -13.08
C ALA A 521 -14.51 -11.33 -12.06
N SER A 522 -13.73 -10.32 -11.68
CA SER A 522 -14.11 -9.30 -10.70
C SER A 522 -14.64 -8.00 -11.29
N ALA A 523 -14.43 -7.75 -12.60
CA ALA A 523 -14.96 -6.56 -13.29
C ALA A 523 -16.47 -6.31 -13.06
N PRO A 524 -17.35 -7.33 -12.95
CA PRO A 524 -18.76 -7.11 -12.68
C PRO A 524 -19.08 -6.79 -11.22
N ASN A 525 -18.14 -6.89 -10.27
CA ASN A 525 -18.44 -6.74 -8.83
C ASN A 525 -18.99 -5.35 -8.44
N PRO A 526 -18.47 -4.21 -8.95
CA PRO A 526 -19.05 -2.90 -8.66
C PRO A 526 -20.50 -2.79 -9.15
N LEU A 527 -20.78 -3.34 -10.34
CA LEU A 527 -22.12 -3.41 -10.91
C LEU A 527 -23.05 -4.30 -10.07
N LEU A 528 -22.65 -5.54 -9.78
CA LEU A 528 -23.48 -6.49 -9.05
C LEU A 528 -23.77 -6.02 -7.62
N SER A 529 -22.78 -5.44 -6.94
CA SER A 529 -22.97 -4.89 -5.59
C SER A 529 -23.89 -3.67 -5.59
N THR A 530 -23.76 -2.76 -6.55
CA THR A 530 -24.64 -1.59 -6.64
C THR A 530 -26.05 -1.96 -7.09
N LEU A 531 -26.22 -2.94 -7.99
CA LEU A 531 -27.54 -3.50 -8.32
C LEU A 531 -28.22 -4.13 -7.09
N ARG A 532 -27.46 -4.83 -6.25
CA ARG A 532 -27.99 -5.45 -5.02
C ARG A 532 -28.47 -4.41 -4.01
N HIS A 533 -27.70 -3.34 -3.81
CA HIS A 533 -27.93 -2.39 -2.71
C HIS A 533 -28.67 -1.11 -3.12
N PHE A 534 -28.63 -0.74 -4.39
CA PHE A 534 -29.13 0.54 -4.92
C PHE A 534 -29.98 0.33 -6.19
N ARG A 535 -30.68 -0.80 -6.31
CA ARG A 535 -31.50 -1.14 -7.50
C ARG A 535 -32.48 -0.02 -7.89
N GLU A 536 -33.02 0.69 -6.90
CA GLU A 536 -33.96 1.80 -7.13
C GLU A 536 -33.37 2.91 -8.00
N GLU A 537 -32.06 3.20 -7.89
CA GLU A 537 -31.39 4.19 -8.73
C GLU A 537 -31.32 3.74 -10.19
N TYR A 538 -31.13 2.45 -10.44
CA TYR A 538 -31.18 1.88 -11.78
C TYR A 538 -32.59 1.95 -12.36
N VAL A 539 -33.60 1.53 -11.58
CA VAL A 539 -35.00 1.51 -12.02
C VAL A 539 -35.53 2.93 -12.25
N SER A 540 -35.10 3.93 -11.49
CA SER A 540 -35.49 5.33 -11.70
C SER A 540 -34.99 5.93 -13.03
N LYS A 541 -34.00 5.29 -13.66
CA LYS A 541 -33.34 5.74 -14.89
C LYS A 541 -33.72 4.94 -16.13
N ILE A 542 -34.58 3.94 -16.00
CA ILE A 542 -35.12 3.21 -17.16
C ILE A 542 -36.47 3.79 -17.59
N LEU A 543 -36.82 3.58 -18.85
CA LEU A 543 -38.12 3.91 -19.40
C LEU A 543 -39.21 3.10 -18.69
N PRO A 544 -40.41 3.68 -18.47
CA PRO A 544 -41.55 2.94 -17.94
C PRO A 544 -41.86 1.72 -18.82
N ALA A 545 -42.35 0.64 -18.20
CA ALA A 545 -42.89 -0.47 -18.96
C ALA A 545 -44.11 0.01 -19.76
N GLU A 546 -44.06 -0.14 -21.09
CA GLU A 546 -45.19 0.10 -22.00
C GLU A 546 -46.29 -0.96 -21.84
#